data_AF-A0A6A5Y1Z6-F1
#
_entry.id   AF-A0A6A5Y1Z6-F1
#
_cell.length_a   1.000
_cell.length_b   1.000
_cell.length_c   1.000
_cell.angle_alpha   90.00
_cell.angle_beta   90.00
_cell.angle_gamma   90.00
#
_symmetry.space_group_name_H-M   'P 1'
#
loop_
_entity.id
_entity.type
_entity.pdbx_description
1 polymer ?
#
loop_
_entity_poly.entity_id
_entity_poly.type
_entity_poly.pdbx_seq_one_letter_code
_entity_poly.pdbx_strand_id
1 'polypeptide(L)'
;MNFSFLRPSFRSLRPTTNFASQKAILQNPTTTSLLQRTTSPFSTTAKLEKRNKGKVRTDARITAIRYHLSHPLTPRPLHFSRTRYLRHWTIHRAWLLFLRKRRWAEERELERQYESMRAACEHLRLLDDNGLRVASSEGGGQGADAGTLGPRGKEVGRLYRGAMNKKGVWGSVPVEYARIQVDYPPRDGWNHEWTR
;
A
#
# COMPACT_ATOMS: atom_id res chain seq x y z
N MET A 1 -48.02 -0.13 -17.34
CA MET A 1 -46.90 0.03 -16.39
C MET A 1 -45.59 0.01 -17.18
N ASN A 2 -44.77 1.04 -17.00
CA ASN A 2 -43.73 1.48 -17.93
C ASN A 2 -42.51 0.54 -18.01
N PHE A 3 -42.21 0.02 -19.19
CA PHE A 3 -40.93 -0.63 -19.52
C PHE A 3 -40.01 0.37 -20.22
N SER A 4 -39.28 1.18 -19.44
CA SER A 4 -38.37 2.20 -19.99
C SER A 4 -37.05 2.23 -19.22
N PHE A 5 -36.27 1.14 -19.23
CA PHE A 5 -34.91 1.14 -18.66
C PHE A 5 -33.90 0.36 -19.50
N LEU A 6 -33.77 0.70 -20.79
CA LEU A 6 -32.57 0.36 -21.56
C LEU A 6 -32.24 1.52 -22.52
N ARG A 7 -31.48 2.50 -22.03
CA ARG A 7 -30.71 3.42 -22.90
C ARG A 7 -29.25 2.96 -22.88
N PRO A 8 -28.66 2.57 -24.02
CA PRO A 8 -27.21 2.51 -24.14
C PRO A 8 -26.71 3.95 -24.31
N SER A 9 -26.14 4.52 -23.25
CA SER A 9 -25.37 5.76 -23.36
C SER A 9 -24.04 5.44 -24.04
N PHE A 10 -24.01 5.52 -25.37
CA PHE A 10 -22.75 5.64 -26.10
C PHE A 10 -22.12 7.00 -25.77
N ARG A 11 -21.30 7.03 -24.71
CA ARG A 11 -20.44 8.17 -24.41
C ARG A 11 -19.24 8.09 -25.34
N SER A 12 -19.22 8.96 -26.36
CA SER A 12 -18.01 9.19 -27.16
C SER A 12 -16.91 9.74 -26.25
N LEU A 13 -15.90 8.92 -25.97
CA LEU A 13 -14.69 9.35 -25.28
C LEU A 13 -13.83 10.10 -26.32
N ARG A 14 -13.82 11.43 -26.24
CA ARG A 14 -12.81 12.25 -26.91
C ARG A 14 -11.44 11.89 -26.34
N PRO A 15 -10.40 11.62 -27.16
CA PRO A 15 -9.06 11.46 -26.65
C PRO A 15 -8.48 12.85 -26.35
N THR A 16 -8.64 13.32 -25.11
CA THR A 16 -7.86 14.45 -24.60
C THR A 16 -6.54 13.90 -24.06
N THR A 17 -5.54 13.75 -24.91
CA THR A 17 -4.16 13.52 -24.47
C THR A 17 -3.57 14.85 -24.01
N ASN A 18 -3.91 15.27 -22.80
CA ASN A 18 -3.11 16.25 -22.05
C ASN A 18 -2.60 15.55 -20.79
N PHE A 19 -1.45 14.88 -20.94
CA PHE A 19 -0.64 14.50 -19.79
C PHE A 19 -0.01 15.78 -19.22
N ALA A 20 -0.73 16.44 -18.32
CA ALA A 20 -0.15 17.44 -17.44
C ALA A 20 0.70 16.69 -16.41
N SER A 21 2.02 16.69 -16.62
CA SER A 21 2.99 16.22 -15.63
C SER A 21 2.91 17.15 -14.42
N GLN A 22 2.21 16.71 -13.37
CA GLN A 22 2.25 17.36 -12.07
C GLN A 22 3.64 17.12 -11.48
N LYS A 23 4.52 18.12 -11.57
CA LYS A 23 5.75 18.15 -10.79
C LYS A 23 5.36 18.29 -9.32
N ALA A 24 5.48 17.21 -8.56
CA ALA A 24 5.44 17.24 -7.12
C ALA A 24 6.58 18.17 -6.62
N ILE A 25 6.21 19.20 -5.88
CA ILE A 25 7.11 20.11 -5.20
C ILE A 25 7.65 19.35 -3.98
N LEU A 26 8.89 18.87 -4.07
CA LEU A 26 9.66 18.47 -2.89
C LEU A 26 10.28 19.75 -2.31
N GLN A 27 9.75 20.18 -1.16
CA GLN A 27 10.37 21.22 -0.33
C GLN A 27 11.42 20.55 0.55
N ASN A 28 12.68 20.96 0.43
CA ASN A 28 13.70 20.77 1.47
C ASN A 28 14.26 22.15 1.87
N PRO A 29 14.52 22.39 3.18
CA PRO A 29 14.79 23.72 3.71
C PRO A 29 16.29 24.07 3.74
N THR A 30 16.54 25.37 3.54
CA THR A 30 17.62 26.21 4.11
C THR A 30 19.08 25.74 4.04
N THR A 31 19.83 26.40 3.14
CA THR A 31 21.19 26.88 3.43
C THR A 31 21.34 28.30 2.87
N THR A 32 21.53 29.26 3.75
CA THR A 32 21.85 30.67 3.47
C THR A 32 23.25 30.78 2.87
N SER A 33 23.35 30.92 1.55
CA SER A 33 24.59 31.38 0.90
C SER A 33 24.45 32.85 0.53
N LEU A 34 25.38 33.66 1.04
CA LEU A 34 25.57 35.08 0.75
C LEU A 34 25.47 35.35 -0.76
N LEU A 35 24.51 36.21 -1.13
CA LEU A 35 24.29 36.67 -2.50
C LEU A 35 25.47 37.55 -2.93
N GLN A 36 26.44 36.98 -3.65
CA GLN A 36 27.29 37.76 -4.54
C GLN A 36 26.38 38.39 -5.60
N ARG A 37 26.24 39.72 -5.51
CA ARG A 37 25.42 40.53 -6.41
C ARG A 37 26.13 40.60 -7.76
N THR A 38 25.93 39.60 -8.61
CA THR A 38 26.41 39.61 -10.00
C THR A 38 25.55 40.59 -10.78
N THR A 39 26.13 41.70 -11.23
CA THR A 39 25.52 42.71 -12.11
C THR A 39 25.39 42.21 -13.56
N SER A 40 25.09 40.93 -13.77
CA SER A 40 24.75 40.44 -15.10
C SER A 40 23.29 40.79 -15.38
N PRO A 41 22.98 41.46 -16.51
CA PRO A 41 21.60 41.79 -16.86
C PRO A 41 20.75 40.51 -16.88
N PHE A 42 19.60 40.55 -16.19
CA PHE A 42 18.58 39.51 -16.25
C PHE A 42 18.10 39.40 -17.69
N SER A 43 18.72 38.50 -18.42
CA SER A 43 18.44 38.22 -19.82
C SER A 43 17.81 36.85 -19.89
N THR A 44 16.48 36.81 -20.04
CA THR A 44 15.68 35.58 -20.16
C THR A 44 15.89 34.86 -21.50
N THR A 45 16.77 35.39 -22.36
CA THR A 45 17.14 34.74 -23.62
C THR A 45 18.32 33.82 -23.40
N ALA A 46 18.11 32.52 -23.63
CA ALA A 46 19.16 31.52 -23.57
C ALA A 46 20.30 31.91 -24.53
N LYS A 47 21.54 31.98 -24.03
CA LYS A 47 22.72 32.18 -24.88
C LYS A 47 22.76 31.07 -25.93
N LEU A 48 22.48 31.42 -27.18
CA LEU A 48 22.54 30.49 -28.29
C LEU A 48 23.99 30.09 -28.52
N GLU A 49 24.33 28.87 -28.13
CA GLU A 49 25.60 28.24 -28.50
C GLU A 49 25.78 28.29 -30.02
N LYS A 50 27.01 28.58 -30.46
CA LYS A 50 27.38 28.62 -31.88
C LYS A 50 26.95 27.30 -32.53
N ARG A 51 26.00 27.35 -33.49
CA ARG A 51 25.52 26.17 -34.24
C ARG A 51 26.70 25.50 -34.92
N ASN A 52 27.26 24.47 -34.27
CA ASN A 52 28.20 23.57 -34.92
C ASN A 52 27.39 22.77 -35.95
N LYS A 53 27.81 22.77 -37.22
CA LYS A 53 27.08 22.14 -38.34
C LYS A 53 26.98 20.60 -38.22
N GLY A 54 27.58 19.99 -37.20
CA GLY A 54 27.42 18.58 -36.87
C GLY A 54 26.29 18.35 -35.87
N LYS A 55 25.34 17.45 -36.19
CA LYS A 55 24.36 16.95 -35.21
C LYS A 55 25.12 16.40 -34.00
N VAL A 56 24.77 16.82 -32.79
CA VAL A 56 25.26 16.17 -31.56
C VAL A 56 24.91 14.69 -31.66
N ARG A 57 25.92 13.80 -31.72
CA ARG A 57 25.69 12.36 -31.75
C ARG A 57 25.03 11.98 -30.43
N THR A 58 23.72 11.80 -30.44
CA THR A 58 23.00 11.20 -29.33
C THR A 58 23.58 9.81 -29.09
N ASP A 59 23.99 9.52 -27.86
CA ASP A 59 24.52 8.20 -27.49
C ASP A 59 23.56 7.10 -28.00
N ALA A 60 24.11 6.11 -28.69
CA ALA A 60 23.35 5.00 -29.24
C ALA A 60 22.57 4.27 -28.12
N ARG A 61 23.11 4.22 -26.90
CA ARG A 61 22.42 3.66 -25.72
C ARG A 61 21.17 4.45 -25.36
N ILE A 62 21.25 5.78 -25.35
CA ILE A 62 20.09 6.65 -25.10
C ILE A 62 19.04 6.45 -26.20
N THR A 63 19.47 6.25 -27.44
CA THR A 63 18.57 5.99 -28.58
C THR A 63 17.89 4.63 -28.45
N ALA A 64 18.62 3.57 -28.06
CA ALA A 64 18.08 2.25 -27.78
C ALA A 64 17.11 2.27 -26.59
N ILE A 65 17.45 2.96 -25.51
CA ILE A 65 16.57 3.15 -24.34
C ILE A 65 15.28 3.84 -24.77
N ARG A 66 15.36 4.94 -25.53
CA ARG A 66 14.18 5.64 -26.06
C ARG A 66 13.35 4.74 -26.96
N TYR A 67 13.98 3.94 -27.81
CA TYR A 67 13.29 3.00 -28.69
C TYR A 67 12.57 1.88 -27.93
N HIS A 68 13.16 1.33 -26.87
CA HIS A 68 12.53 0.27 -26.06
C HIS A 68 11.47 0.81 -25.09
N LEU A 69 11.62 2.04 -24.59
CA LEU A 69 10.60 2.67 -23.74
C LEU A 69 9.38 3.14 -24.53
N SER A 70 9.60 3.75 -25.71
CA SER A 70 8.54 4.20 -26.60
C SER A 70 8.64 3.47 -27.93
N HIS A 71 8.23 2.20 -27.91
CA HIS A 71 8.28 1.35 -29.09
C HIS A 71 7.09 1.63 -30.02
N PRO A 72 7.32 1.99 -31.30
CA PRO A 72 6.25 2.34 -32.22
C PRO A 72 5.41 1.12 -32.68
N LEU A 73 5.94 -0.10 -32.57
CA LEU A 73 5.25 -1.33 -32.98
C LEU A 73 4.39 -1.89 -31.85
N THR A 74 3.49 -1.08 -31.28
CA THR A 74 2.47 -1.61 -30.38
C THR A 74 1.43 -2.37 -31.19
N PRO A 75 1.00 -3.57 -30.75
CA PRO A 75 -0.01 -4.32 -31.47
C PRO A 75 -1.32 -3.55 -31.52
N ARG A 76 -2.09 -3.74 -32.59
CA ARG A 76 -3.41 -3.13 -32.71
C ARG A 76 -4.34 -3.62 -31.58
N PRO A 77 -5.31 -2.80 -31.15
CA PRO A 77 -6.32 -3.24 -30.20
C PRO A 77 -6.99 -4.54 -30.64
N LEU A 78 -7.25 -5.41 -29.67
CA LEU A 78 -7.79 -6.74 -29.92
C LEU A 78 -9.27 -6.67 -30.30
N HIS A 79 -9.60 -7.21 -31.47
CA HIS A 79 -10.98 -7.30 -31.96
C HIS A 79 -11.50 -8.72 -31.80
N PHE A 80 -12.58 -8.90 -31.03
CA PHE A 80 -13.19 -10.20 -30.81
C PHE A 80 -14.48 -10.36 -31.62
N SER A 81 -14.71 -11.57 -32.14
CA SER A 81 -16.03 -11.96 -32.61
C SER A 81 -17.02 -12.01 -31.44
N ARG A 82 -18.33 -11.95 -31.75
CA ARG A 82 -19.39 -11.94 -30.71
C ARG A 82 -19.27 -13.09 -29.71
N THR A 83 -19.08 -14.32 -30.19
CA THR A 83 -18.97 -15.51 -29.31
C THR A 83 -17.71 -15.48 -28.45
N ARG A 84 -16.57 -15.04 -29.00
CA ARG A 84 -15.32 -14.87 -28.26
C ARG A 84 -15.42 -13.77 -27.20
N TYR A 85 -16.06 -12.65 -27.54
CA TYR A 85 -16.31 -11.55 -26.61
C TYR A 85 -17.17 -12.01 -25.42
N LEU A 86 -18.25 -12.75 -25.67
CA LEU A 86 -19.12 -13.28 -24.61
C LEU A 86 -18.39 -14.27 -23.69
N ARG A 87 -17.54 -15.16 -24.23
CA ARG A 87 -16.69 -16.04 -23.41
C ARG A 87 -15.75 -15.24 -22.52
N HIS A 88 -15.05 -14.27 -23.10
CA HIS A 88 -14.14 -13.40 -22.34
C HIS A 88 -14.89 -12.63 -21.24
N TRP A 89 -16.05 -12.05 -21.56
CA TRP A 89 -16.89 -11.33 -20.60
C TRP A 89 -17.32 -12.23 -19.44
N THR A 90 -17.71 -13.47 -19.74
CA THR A 90 -18.16 -14.42 -18.72
C THR A 90 -17.01 -14.81 -17.79
N ILE A 91 -15.84 -15.15 -18.34
CA ILE A 91 -14.63 -15.47 -17.55
C ILE A 91 -14.25 -14.28 -16.68
N HIS A 92 -14.24 -13.07 -17.24
CA HIS A 92 -13.91 -11.85 -16.51
C HIS A 92 -14.88 -11.59 -15.35
N ARG A 93 -16.19 -11.75 -15.56
CA ARG A 93 -17.19 -11.58 -14.51
C ARG A 93 -17.09 -12.64 -13.42
N ALA A 94 -16.87 -13.90 -13.80
CA ALA A 94 -16.64 -14.98 -12.85
C ALA A 94 -15.38 -14.72 -12.00
N TRP A 95 -14.30 -14.24 -12.62
CA TRP A 95 -13.07 -13.85 -11.92
C TRP A 95 -13.30 -12.72 -10.92
N LEU A 96 -14.01 -11.65 -11.31
CA LEU A 96 -14.34 -10.55 -10.41
C LEU A 96 -15.20 -11.00 -9.22
N LEU A 97 -16.13 -11.94 -9.44
CA LEU A 97 -16.94 -12.53 -8.39
C LEU A 97 -16.09 -13.38 -7.44
N PHE A 98 -15.17 -14.19 -7.98
CA PHE A 98 -14.21 -14.97 -7.21
C PHE A 98 -13.33 -14.06 -6.32
N LEU A 99 -12.77 -12.99 -6.90
CA LEU A 99 -11.97 -12.02 -6.14
C LEU A 99 -12.77 -11.36 -5.01
N ARG A 100 -14.05 -11.01 -5.25
CA ARG A 100 -14.93 -10.47 -4.20
C ARG A 100 -15.12 -11.49 -3.08
N LYS A 101 -15.40 -12.75 -3.41
CA LYS A 101 -15.56 -13.82 -2.41
C LYS A 101 -14.29 -14.04 -1.59
N ARG A 102 -13.11 -14.00 -2.23
CA ARG A 102 -11.82 -14.11 -1.53
C ARG A 102 -11.61 -12.97 -0.56
N ARG A 103 -11.81 -11.72 -0.99
CA ARG A 103 -11.68 -10.55 -0.12
C ARG A 103 -12.61 -10.64 1.08
N TRP A 104 -13.88 -11.01 0.87
CA TRP A 104 -14.84 -11.20 1.97
C TRP A 104 -14.47 -12.34 2.91
N ALA A 105 -13.76 -13.37 2.44
CA ALA A 105 -13.27 -14.44 3.30
C ALA A 105 -12.07 -13.96 4.14
N GLU A 106 -11.14 -13.22 3.52
CA GLU A 106 -10.00 -12.59 4.17
C GLU A 106 -10.45 -11.59 5.24
N GLU A 107 -11.40 -10.70 4.92
CA GLU A 107 -11.99 -9.72 5.85
C GLU A 107 -12.63 -10.42 7.07
N ARG A 108 -13.46 -11.45 6.85
CA ARG A 108 -14.09 -12.20 7.95
C ARG A 108 -13.09 -12.95 8.81
N GLU A 109 -12.01 -13.46 8.22
CA GLU A 109 -10.96 -14.13 8.98
C GLU A 109 -10.18 -13.12 9.84
N LEU A 110 -9.91 -11.93 9.32
CA LEU A 110 -9.33 -10.83 10.12
C LEU A 110 -10.28 -10.37 11.23
N GLU A 111 -11.58 -10.26 10.97
CA GLU A 111 -12.60 -9.97 11.97
C GLU A 111 -12.64 -11.04 13.07
N ARG A 112 -12.59 -12.32 12.69
CA ARG A 112 -12.54 -13.45 13.63
C ARG A 112 -11.31 -13.39 14.53
N GLN A 113 -10.14 -13.13 13.95
CA GLN A 113 -8.90 -12.97 14.70
C GLN A 113 -8.97 -11.76 15.64
N TYR A 114 -9.49 -10.63 15.16
CA TYR A 114 -9.69 -9.42 15.97
C TYR A 114 -10.61 -9.67 17.16
N GLU A 115 -11.77 -10.30 16.93
CA GLU A 115 -12.73 -10.60 17.99
C GLU A 115 -12.12 -11.56 19.03
N SER A 116 -11.40 -12.59 18.57
CA SER A 116 -10.68 -13.49 19.48
C SER A 116 -9.65 -12.77 20.34
N MET A 117 -8.86 -11.87 19.74
CA MET A 117 -7.87 -11.08 20.48
C MET A 117 -8.55 -10.09 21.45
N ARG A 118 -9.65 -9.45 21.03
CA ARG A 118 -10.44 -8.53 21.83
C ARG A 118 -11.01 -9.23 23.06
N ALA A 119 -11.64 -10.39 22.88
CA ALA A 119 -12.18 -11.20 23.97
C ALA A 119 -11.10 -11.62 24.97
N ALA A 120 -9.94 -12.06 24.50
CA ALA A 120 -8.80 -12.40 25.35
C ALA A 120 -8.28 -11.20 26.14
N CYS A 121 -8.20 -10.02 25.51
CA CYS A 121 -7.78 -8.79 26.16
C CYS A 121 -8.78 -8.32 27.22
N GLU A 122 -10.09 -8.42 26.96
CA GLU A 122 -11.12 -8.15 27.98
C GLU A 122 -11.00 -9.12 29.15
N HIS A 123 -10.71 -10.39 28.89
CA HIS A 123 -10.47 -11.35 29.95
C HIS A 123 -9.28 -10.94 30.83
N LEU A 124 -8.16 -10.52 30.23
CA LEU A 124 -7.00 -10.00 30.96
C LEU A 124 -7.29 -8.71 31.74
N ARG A 125 -8.19 -7.85 31.23
CA ARG A 125 -8.57 -6.60 31.90
C ARG A 125 -9.32 -6.86 33.21
N LEU A 126 -10.06 -7.96 33.26
CA LEU A 126 -10.88 -8.37 34.41
C LEU A 126 -10.21 -9.41 35.31
N LEU A 127 -8.97 -9.80 35.01
CA LEU A 127 -8.24 -10.78 35.79
C LEU A 127 -7.65 -10.14 37.05
N ASP A 128 -7.85 -10.77 38.20
CA ASP A 128 -7.17 -10.46 39.47
C ASP A 128 -5.80 -11.17 39.57
N ASP A 129 -4.99 -10.84 40.60
CA ASP A 129 -3.67 -11.46 40.82
C ASP A 129 -3.77 -12.98 41.08
N ASN A 130 -4.91 -13.42 41.64
CA ASN A 130 -5.24 -14.83 41.86
C ASN A 130 -5.73 -15.57 40.60
N GLY A 131 -5.77 -14.91 39.44
CA GLY A 131 -6.22 -15.51 38.18
C GLY A 131 -7.74 -15.68 38.06
N LEU A 132 -8.51 -15.14 39.01
CA LEU A 132 -9.98 -15.15 38.98
C LEU A 132 -10.52 -13.94 38.21
N ARG A 133 -11.68 -14.13 37.56
CA ARG A 133 -12.37 -13.07 36.83
C ARG A 133 -13.21 -12.22 37.76
N VAL A 134 -13.06 -10.92 37.64
CA VAL A 134 -13.78 -9.90 38.41
C VAL A 134 -14.89 -9.26 37.56
N ALA A 135 -15.88 -8.63 38.21
CA ALA A 135 -16.93 -7.87 37.54
C ALA A 135 -16.36 -6.72 36.69
N SER A 136 -17.05 -6.36 35.61
CA SER A 136 -16.57 -5.33 34.67
C SER A 136 -16.42 -3.93 35.30
N SER A 137 -17.18 -3.63 36.35
CA SER A 137 -17.13 -2.39 37.12
C SER A 137 -15.82 -2.22 37.89
N GLU A 138 -15.14 -3.31 38.21
CA GLU A 138 -13.90 -3.30 38.99
C GLU A 138 -12.65 -3.25 38.09
N GLY A 139 -12.83 -3.43 36.78
CA GLY A 139 -11.77 -3.33 35.80
C GLY A 139 -11.30 -1.89 35.58
N GLY A 140 -10.03 -1.74 35.19
CA GLY A 140 -9.47 -0.45 34.79
C GLY A 140 -9.95 0.05 33.43
N GLY A 141 -9.33 1.13 32.95
CA GLY A 141 -9.66 1.74 31.67
C GLY A 141 -9.39 0.83 30.46
N GLN A 142 -10.03 1.14 29.33
CA GLN A 142 -10.00 0.36 28.10
C GLN A 142 -9.44 1.19 26.95
N GLY A 143 -8.75 0.53 26.01
CA GLY A 143 -8.33 1.16 24.75
C GLY A 143 -7.28 2.24 24.95
N ALA A 144 -7.58 3.48 24.57
CA ALA A 144 -6.66 4.62 24.70
C ALA A 144 -6.29 4.91 26.17
N ASP A 145 -7.20 4.62 27.10
CA ASP A 145 -7.03 4.86 28.53
C ASP A 145 -6.68 3.59 29.30
N ALA A 146 -5.94 2.67 28.68
CA ALA A 146 -5.57 1.39 29.30
C ALA A 146 -4.80 1.54 30.63
N GLY A 147 -4.15 2.69 30.87
CA GLY A 147 -3.40 2.96 32.10
C GLY A 147 -4.26 3.25 33.34
N THR A 148 -5.55 3.56 33.18
CA THR A 148 -6.43 3.95 34.29
C THR A 148 -6.69 2.79 35.23
N LEU A 149 -6.50 3.01 36.53
CA LEU A 149 -6.70 2.00 37.57
C LEU A 149 -8.18 1.90 37.96
N GLY A 150 -8.64 0.68 38.23
CA GLY A 150 -9.96 0.43 38.78
C GLY A 150 -10.01 0.65 40.30
N PRO A 151 -11.18 0.45 40.94
CA PRO A 151 -11.36 0.63 42.38
C PRO A 151 -10.49 -0.31 43.22
N ARG A 152 -10.16 -1.51 42.71
CA ARG A 152 -9.26 -2.48 43.36
C ARG A 152 -7.78 -2.21 43.09
N GLY A 153 -7.45 -1.04 42.56
CA GLY A 153 -6.07 -0.59 42.38
C GLY A 153 -5.33 -1.29 41.24
N LYS A 154 -4.08 -1.70 41.50
CA LYS A 154 -3.15 -2.19 40.47
C LYS A 154 -3.22 -3.70 40.24
N GLU A 155 -3.85 -4.46 41.11
CA GLU A 155 -3.90 -5.93 41.04
C GLU A 155 -4.73 -6.37 39.83
N VAL A 156 -5.95 -5.83 39.73
CA VAL A 156 -6.85 -6.10 38.60
C VAL A 156 -6.31 -5.47 37.31
N GLY A 157 -6.26 -6.26 36.24
CA GLY A 157 -5.88 -5.80 34.90
C GLY A 157 -4.38 -5.50 34.74
N ARG A 158 -3.51 -5.94 35.67
CA ARG A 158 -2.05 -5.75 35.57
C ARG A 158 -1.47 -6.29 34.26
N LEU A 159 -1.87 -7.51 33.88
CA LEU A 159 -1.43 -8.16 32.64
C LEU A 159 -1.95 -7.42 31.39
N TYR A 160 -3.19 -6.93 31.44
CA TYR A 160 -3.76 -6.13 30.34
C TYR A 160 -2.94 -4.87 30.07
N ARG A 161 -2.58 -4.10 31.11
CA ARG A 161 -1.73 -2.91 30.96
C ARG A 161 -0.36 -3.23 30.37
N GLY A 162 0.25 -4.33 30.83
CA GLY A 162 1.49 -4.85 30.28
C GLY A 162 1.39 -5.17 28.78
N ALA A 163 0.31 -5.85 28.37
CA ALA A 163 0.06 -6.24 26.99
C ALA A 163 -0.25 -5.05 26.06
N MET A 164 -0.83 -3.98 26.58
CA MET A 164 -1.10 -2.77 25.80
C MET A 164 0.15 -1.91 25.53
N ASN A 165 1.27 -2.17 26.22
CA ASN A 165 2.52 -1.47 25.95
C ASN A 165 3.05 -1.74 24.54
N LYS A 166 3.37 -0.68 23.79
CA LYS A 166 3.89 -0.76 22.41
C LYS A 166 5.40 -0.57 22.31
N LYS A 167 6.14 -0.90 23.37
CA LYS A 167 7.61 -0.77 23.39
C LYS A 167 8.24 -1.70 22.35
N GLY A 168 9.03 -1.14 21.43
CA GLY A 168 9.71 -1.90 20.37
C GLY A 168 8.82 -2.33 19.19
N VAL A 169 7.52 -2.03 19.21
CA VAL A 169 6.58 -2.41 18.13
C VAL A 169 6.83 -1.61 16.85
N TRP A 170 7.21 -0.33 16.98
CA TRP A 170 7.47 0.56 15.84
C TRP A 170 8.85 0.33 15.19
N GLY A 171 9.58 -0.72 15.58
CA GLY A 171 10.78 -1.19 14.88
C GLY A 171 10.44 -2.04 13.66
N SER A 172 11.38 -2.89 13.22
CA SER A 172 11.11 -3.87 12.16
C SER A 172 10.76 -5.24 12.75
N VAL A 173 10.10 -6.06 11.92
CA VAL A 173 9.95 -7.49 12.16
C VAL A 173 11.29 -8.19 11.85
N PRO A 174 11.66 -9.29 12.54
CA PRO A 174 12.85 -10.09 12.20
C PRO A 174 12.83 -10.55 10.73
N VAL A 175 13.96 -10.36 10.05
CA VAL A 175 14.08 -10.58 8.60
C VAL A 175 13.90 -12.05 8.21
N GLU A 176 14.27 -12.97 9.09
CA GLU A 176 14.13 -14.41 8.91
C GLU A 176 12.66 -14.85 8.86
N TYR A 177 11.79 -14.16 9.60
CA TYR A 177 10.34 -14.44 9.61
C TYR A 177 9.62 -13.80 8.42
N ALA A 178 10.13 -12.67 7.91
CA ALA A 178 9.53 -11.94 6.79
C ALA A 178 9.79 -12.56 5.40
N ARG A 179 10.30 -13.80 5.33
CA ARG A 179 10.56 -14.52 4.08
C ARG A 179 9.25 -14.82 3.34
N ILE A 180 9.21 -14.48 2.05
CA ILE A 180 8.03 -14.66 1.17
C ILE A 180 7.95 -16.13 0.73
N GLN A 181 6.72 -16.60 0.46
CA GLN A 181 6.48 -17.91 -0.12
C GLN A 181 7.12 -18.02 -1.52
N VAL A 182 7.72 -19.18 -1.81
CA VAL A 182 8.37 -19.49 -3.08
C VAL A 182 7.64 -20.62 -3.79
N ASP A 183 7.76 -20.68 -5.12
CA ASP A 183 7.10 -21.71 -5.94
C ASP A 183 7.63 -23.13 -5.66
N TYR A 184 8.94 -23.25 -5.36
CA TYR A 184 9.59 -24.52 -5.02
C TYR A 184 10.44 -24.37 -3.76
N PRO A 185 10.38 -25.33 -2.82
CA PRO A 185 11.18 -25.25 -1.60
C PRO A 185 12.68 -25.35 -1.91
N PRO A 186 13.55 -24.76 -1.06
CA PRO A 186 14.99 -24.99 -1.14
C PRO A 186 15.32 -26.47 -0.84
N ARG A 187 16.52 -26.91 -1.22
CA ARG A 187 17.00 -28.28 -0.95
C ARG A 187 16.94 -28.61 0.53
N ASP A 188 17.42 -27.68 1.35
CA ASP A 188 17.35 -27.74 2.80
C ASP A 188 16.11 -26.94 3.25
N GLY A 189 14.95 -27.62 3.30
CA GLY A 189 13.65 -26.99 3.53
C GLY A 189 13.54 -26.26 4.88
N TRP A 190 14.07 -26.85 5.95
CA TRP A 190 14.09 -26.29 7.29
C TRP A 190 15.40 -26.62 8.00
N ASN A 191 15.98 -25.65 8.73
CA ASN A 191 17.18 -25.87 9.52
C ASN A 191 16.82 -26.45 10.90
N HIS A 192 16.98 -27.76 11.07
CA HIS A 192 16.78 -28.46 12.34
C HIS A 192 17.94 -28.30 13.33
N GLU A 193 19.11 -27.86 12.87
CA GLU A 193 20.33 -27.71 13.66
C GLU A 193 20.51 -26.28 14.20
N TRP A 194 19.46 -25.47 14.16
CA TRP A 194 19.53 -24.08 14.65
C TRP A 194 19.85 -24.04 16.15
N THR A 195 20.89 -23.27 16.50
CA THR A 195 21.33 -23.02 17.89
C THR A 195 21.27 -21.52 18.21
N ARG A 196 20.98 -21.20 19.48
CA ARG A 196 20.85 -19.81 19.98
C ARG A 196 22.19 -19.14 20.20
#